data_AF-A0A7S1LQH2-F1
#
_entry.id   AF-A0A7S1LQH2-F1
#
_cell.length_a   1.000
_cell.length_b   1.000
_cell.length_c   1.000
_cell.angle_alpha   90.00
_cell.angle_beta   90.00
_cell.angle_gamma   90.00
#
_symmetry.space_group_name_H-M   'P 1'
#
loop_
_entity.id
_entity.type
_entity.pdbx_description
1 polymer ?
#
loop_
_entity_poly.entity_id
_entity_poly.type
_entity_poly.pdbx_seq_one_letter_code
_entity_poly.pdbx_strand_id
1 'polypeptide(L)'
;FCTLLALLTRRVTMKFTRVAMRPLVSSPKRILFFGGDEVSLATLKRVVERSQRVGGDVVVVHPPAPPVAVGKKAAKPSSGDLPCGAPPTVCGTNPVGDFCREHGLRAFEVDHPKSMAKSSVCGDVLSAAASFDATVVCSCRYFIPDSLLREAPPAINMHPSLLPKYRGASPIIETLRRGDTEGGVSVIKLEPGLLMDCGDVLEQRTLAIDPWCDLREYFPRATEAGAA
;
A
#
# COMPACT_ATOMS: atom_id res chain seq x y z
N PHE A 1 35.28 11.31 -25.76
CA PHE A 1 35.57 11.27 -24.31
C PHE A 1 34.82 12.34 -23.49
N CYS A 2 34.20 13.36 -24.09
CA CYS A 2 33.48 14.42 -23.34
C CYS A 2 31.97 14.19 -23.07
N THR A 3 31.38 13.09 -23.52
CA THR A 3 29.93 12.82 -23.34
C THR A 3 29.61 11.82 -22.23
N LEU A 4 30.60 11.12 -21.67
CA LEU A 4 30.39 10.09 -20.65
C LEU A 4 30.29 10.66 -19.22
N LEU A 5 30.84 11.85 -18.98
CA LEU A 5 30.88 12.47 -17.64
C LEU A 5 29.58 13.19 -17.25
N ALA A 6 28.76 13.59 -18.23
CA ALA A 6 27.50 14.31 -17.99
C ALA A 6 26.35 13.41 -17.51
N LEU A 7 26.48 12.09 -17.61
CA LEU A 7 25.50 11.12 -17.11
C LEU A 7 25.74 10.74 -15.63
N LEU A 8 26.91 11.04 -15.08
CA LEU A 8 27.27 10.71 -13.68
C LEU A 8 26.84 11.78 -12.65
N THR A 9 26.25 12.89 -13.10
CA THR A 9 25.89 14.03 -12.22
C THR A 9 24.41 14.40 -12.24
N ARG A 10 23.52 13.56 -12.79
CA ARG A 10 22.07 13.77 -12.67
C ARG A 10 21.63 13.55 -11.21
N ARG A 11 21.85 14.57 -10.37
CA ARG A 11 21.13 14.74 -9.11
C ARG A 11 19.65 14.77 -9.46
N VAL A 12 18.92 13.77 -8.99
CA VAL A 12 17.46 13.73 -9.04
C VAL A 12 16.95 14.93 -8.23
N THR A 13 16.68 16.04 -8.90
CA THR A 13 16.00 17.19 -8.29
C THR A 13 14.55 16.79 -8.04
N MET A 14 14.24 16.47 -6.79
CA MET A 14 12.89 16.26 -6.33
C MET A 14 12.19 17.61 -6.19
N LYS A 15 11.05 17.78 -6.87
CA LYS A 15 10.15 18.91 -6.66
C LYS A 15 9.03 18.47 -5.72
N PHE A 16 8.80 19.26 -4.67
CA PHE A 16 7.72 19.07 -3.72
C PHE A 16 6.67 20.16 -3.96
N THR A 17 5.41 19.77 -4.13
CA THR A 17 4.28 20.70 -4.09
C THR A 17 3.47 20.36 -2.84
N ARG A 18 3.38 21.29 -1.88
CA ARG A 18 2.75 21.07 -0.58
C ARG A 18 1.44 21.84 -0.49
N VAL A 19 0.32 21.16 -0.27
CA VAL A 19 -0.98 21.79 0.02
C VAL A 19 -1.20 21.81 1.53
N ALA A 20 -1.68 22.92 2.07
CA ALA A 20 -1.72 23.18 3.51
C ALA A 20 -2.75 22.31 4.25
N MET A 21 -2.28 21.31 4.99
CA MET A 21 -3.06 20.68 6.07
C MET A 21 -2.95 21.50 7.36
N ARG A 22 -3.97 21.43 8.23
CA ARG A 22 -3.81 21.90 9.61
C ARG A 22 -2.62 21.16 10.23
N PRO A 23 -1.64 21.87 10.82
CA PRO A 23 -0.51 21.21 11.45
C PRO A 23 -1.01 20.34 12.60
N LEU A 24 -0.59 19.08 12.62
CA LEU A 24 -0.77 18.23 13.79
C LEU A 24 -0.07 18.91 14.97
N VAL A 25 -0.79 19.10 16.08
CA VAL A 25 -0.32 19.79 17.29
C VAL A 25 0.88 19.06 17.93
N SER A 26 1.01 17.76 17.66
CA SER A 26 2.14 16.90 17.99
C SER A 26 2.23 15.74 17.00
N SER A 27 3.39 15.09 16.88
CA SER A 27 3.53 13.86 16.08
C SER A 27 2.51 12.80 16.52
N PRO A 28 1.83 12.12 15.58
CA PRO A 28 0.83 11.11 15.90
C PRO A 28 1.52 9.94 16.62
N LYS A 29 0.98 9.55 17.77
CA LYS A 29 1.51 8.44 18.57
C LYS A 29 0.84 7.13 18.19
N ARG A 30 -0.46 7.15 17.89
CA ARG A 30 -1.22 5.93 17.60
C ARG A 30 -1.70 5.91 16.16
N ILE A 31 -1.09 5.08 15.33
CA ILE A 31 -1.34 5.06 13.88
C ILE A 31 -2.09 3.79 13.49
N LEU A 32 -3.19 3.95 12.75
CA LEU A 32 -3.88 2.86 12.09
C LEU A 32 -3.36 2.73 10.64
N PHE A 33 -2.87 1.56 10.26
CA PHE A 33 -2.28 1.32 8.95
C PHE A 33 -3.04 0.25 8.16
N PHE A 34 -3.32 0.51 6.88
CA PHE A 34 -3.95 -0.42 5.94
C PHE A 34 -3.03 -0.74 4.76
N GLY A 35 -2.75 -2.02 4.53
CA GLY A 35 -1.94 -2.47 3.39
C GLY A 35 -1.69 -3.98 3.40
N GLY A 36 -1.11 -4.52 2.33
CA GLY A 36 -0.88 -5.97 2.21
C GLY A 36 0.16 -6.45 1.19
N ASP A 37 0.83 -5.55 0.50
CA ASP A 37 1.80 -5.85 -0.55
C ASP A 37 3.17 -5.21 -0.29
N GLU A 38 4.11 -5.39 -1.23
CA GLU A 38 5.47 -4.84 -1.13
C GLU A 38 5.50 -3.30 -1.06
N VAL A 39 4.58 -2.63 -1.76
CA VAL A 39 4.48 -1.16 -1.75
C VAL A 39 4.11 -0.68 -0.34
N SER A 40 3.12 -1.33 0.25
CA SER A 40 2.67 -1.04 1.61
C SER A 40 3.67 -1.47 2.68
N LEU A 41 4.45 -2.54 2.47
CA LEU A 41 5.49 -2.96 3.40
C LEU A 41 6.59 -1.90 3.54
N ALA A 42 7.05 -1.33 2.42
CA ALA A 42 8.05 -0.25 2.46
C ALA A 42 7.54 0.95 3.27
N THR A 43 6.28 1.33 3.04
CA THR A 43 5.63 2.42 3.77
C THR A 43 5.48 2.08 5.27
N LEU A 44 5.00 0.87 5.59
CA LEU A 44 4.81 0.42 6.96
C LEU A 44 6.13 0.45 7.75
N LYS A 45 7.23 -0.01 7.17
CA LYS A 45 8.57 0.03 7.81
C LYS A 45 8.93 1.45 8.24
N ARG A 46 8.71 2.45 7.37
CA ARG A 46 8.98 3.87 7.68
C ARG A 46 8.03 4.43 8.73
N VAL A 47 6.75 4.06 8.67
CA VAL A 47 5.74 4.47 9.67
C VAL A 47 6.07 3.92 11.05
N VAL A 48 6.41 2.63 11.15
CA VAL A 48 6.80 1.98 12.41
C VAL A 48 8.07 2.63 12.97
N GLU A 49 9.10 2.79 12.16
CA GLU A 49 10.36 3.42 12.56
C GLU A 49 10.16 4.86 13.06
N ARG A 50 9.27 5.64 12.42
CA ARG A 50 8.93 7.00 12.86
C ARG A 50 8.07 7.02 14.13
N SER A 51 7.09 6.13 14.24
CA SER A 51 6.21 6.03 15.42
C SER A 51 7.01 5.63 16.67
N GLN A 52 7.92 4.65 16.54
CA GLN A 52 8.76 4.20 17.66
C GLN A 52 9.67 5.31 18.20
N ARG A 53 10.18 6.21 17.36
CA ARG A 53 11.01 7.36 17.80
C ARG A 53 10.28 8.33 18.71
N VAL A 54 8.96 8.39 18.62
CA VAL A 54 8.11 9.27 19.45
C VAL A 54 7.37 8.50 20.56
N GLY A 55 7.75 7.23 20.78
CA GLY A 55 7.11 6.35 21.76
C GLY A 55 5.67 5.99 21.40
N GLY A 56 5.35 5.94 20.10
CA GLY A 56 4.04 5.58 19.58
C GLY A 56 3.87 4.09 19.30
N ASP A 57 2.66 3.72 18.88
CA ASP A 57 2.26 2.40 18.42
C ASP A 57 1.65 2.45 17.01
N VAL A 58 1.75 1.33 16.30
CA VAL A 58 1.13 1.14 14.98
C VAL A 58 0.28 -0.12 15.05
N VAL A 59 -1.00 0.03 14.68
CA VAL A 59 -1.93 -1.07 14.52
C VAL A 59 -2.18 -1.29 13.04
N VAL A 60 -1.99 -2.51 12.58
CA VAL A 60 -2.04 -2.85 11.15
C VAL A 60 -3.30 -3.62 10.83
N VAL A 61 -3.91 -3.33 9.68
CA VAL A 61 -4.99 -4.13 9.09
C VAL A 61 -4.53 -4.55 7.71
N HIS A 62 -4.50 -5.87 7.47
CA HIS A 62 -4.00 -6.43 6.21
C HIS A 62 -4.96 -7.48 5.64
N PRO A 63 -4.96 -7.70 4.31
CA PRO A 63 -5.71 -8.80 3.71
C PRO A 63 -5.15 -10.16 4.13
N PRO A 64 -5.93 -11.23 4.02
CA PRO A 64 -5.38 -12.58 4.10
C PRO A 64 -4.45 -12.80 2.92
N ALA A 65 -3.48 -13.69 3.11
CA ALA A 65 -2.59 -14.07 2.02
C ALA A 65 -3.38 -14.59 0.81
N PRO A 66 -2.97 -14.25 -0.43
CA PRO A 66 -3.65 -14.76 -1.61
C PRO A 66 -3.55 -16.28 -1.64
N PRO A 67 -4.61 -16.99 -2.07
CA PRO A 67 -4.52 -18.43 -2.28
C PRO A 67 -3.49 -18.71 -3.38
N VAL A 68 -2.52 -19.59 -3.11
CA VAL A 68 -1.59 -20.03 -4.15
C VAL A 68 -2.34 -20.93 -5.12
N ALA A 69 -2.40 -20.54 -6.38
CA ALA A 69 -2.86 -21.43 -7.43
C ALA A 69 -1.85 -22.57 -7.58
N VAL A 70 -2.14 -23.74 -6.99
CA VAL A 70 -1.45 -24.98 -7.36
C VAL A 70 -1.72 -25.17 -8.84
N GLY A 71 -0.67 -25.11 -9.66
CA GLY A 71 -0.80 -25.19 -11.11
C GLY A 71 -1.67 -26.38 -11.50
N LYS A 72 -2.68 -26.14 -12.35
CA LYS A 72 -3.38 -27.21 -13.06
C LYS A 72 -2.38 -27.90 -13.99
N LYS A 73 -1.61 -28.86 -13.48
CA LYS A 73 -0.92 -29.87 -14.26
C LYS A 73 -1.00 -31.21 -13.55
N ALA A 74 -2.03 -31.97 -13.91
CA ALA A 74 -1.92 -33.41 -14.05
C ALA A 74 -2.73 -33.78 -15.29
N ALA A 75 -2.09 -34.42 -16.26
CA ALA A 75 -2.78 -35.13 -17.31
C ALA A 75 -3.76 -36.11 -16.65
N LYS A 76 -4.97 -36.20 -17.20
CA LYS A 76 -6.04 -37.08 -16.73
C LYS A 76 -5.51 -38.52 -16.69
N PRO A 77 -5.32 -39.16 -15.52
CA PRO A 77 -5.05 -40.59 -15.50
C PRO A 77 -6.35 -41.31 -15.87
N SER A 78 -6.24 -42.27 -16.75
CA SER A 78 -7.30 -43.22 -17.05
C SER A 78 -7.69 -43.99 -15.80
N SER A 79 -9.00 -43.97 -15.49
CA SER A 79 -9.77 -44.96 -14.71
C SER A 79 -9.17 -45.51 -13.40
N GLY A 80 -9.87 -45.21 -12.30
CA GLY A 80 -9.78 -45.96 -11.04
C GLY A 80 -9.15 -45.15 -9.90
N ASP A 81 -9.90 -45.02 -8.81
CA ASP A 81 -9.48 -44.53 -7.49
C ASP A 81 -9.42 -43.00 -7.28
N LEU A 82 -10.49 -42.48 -6.68
CA LEU A 82 -10.53 -41.16 -6.03
C LEU A 82 -9.98 -41.27 -4.61
N PRO A 83 -8.87 -40.61 -4.24
CA PRO A 83 -8.65 -40.29 -2.83
C PRO A 83 -9.47 -39.04 -2.47
N CYS A 84 -10.36 -39.19 -1.49
CA CYS A 84 -11.02 -38.08 -0.81
C CYS A 84 -9.98 -37.25 -0.06
N GLY A 85 -9.56 -36.14 -0.64
CA GLY A 85 -8.74 -35.13 0.01
C GLY A 85 -8.47 -34.00 -0.95
N ALA A 86 -9.07 -32.83 -0.71
CA ALA A 86 -8.65 -31.62 -1.40
C ALA A 86 -7.15 -31.40 -1.10
N PRO A 87 -6.30 -31.07 -2.10
CA PRO A 87 -4.89 -30.84 -1.85
C PRO A 87 -4.72 -29.71 -0.82
N PRO A 88 -3.72 -29.80 0.07
CA PRO A 88 -3.49 -28.75 1.07
C PRO A 88 -3.25 -27.42 0.34
N THR A 89 -4.07 -26.42 0.66
CA THR A 89 -3.86 -25.06 0.18
C THR A 89 -2.63 -24.51 0.85
N VAL A 90 -1.52 -24.40 0.12
CA VAL A 90 -0.37 -23.62 0.57
C VAL A 90 -0.83 -22.17 0.61
N CYS A 91 -0.90 -21.57 1.80
CA CYS A 91 -1.21 -20.15 1.93
C CYS A 91 -0.11 -19.34 1.24
N GLY A 92 -0.49 -18.33 0.46
CA GLY A 92 0.50 -17.40 -0.13
C GLY A 92 1.24 -16.64 0.96
N THR A 93 2.21 -15.81 0.57
CA THR A 93 2.82 -14.85 1.49
C THR A 93 2.04 -13.54 1.47
N ASN A 94 1.93 -12.89 2.64
CA ASN A 94 1.52 -11.49 2.73
C ASN A 94 2.68 -10.74 3.40
N PRO A 95 3.46 -9.94 2.65
CA PRO A 95 4.66 -9.31 3.17
C PRO A 95 4.39 -8.41 4.39
N VAL A 96 3.23 -7.76 4.48
CA VAL A 96 2.84 -6.96 5.64
C VAL A 96 2.50 -7.83 6.83
N GLY A 97 1.67 -8.86 6.64
CA GLY A 97 1.30 -9.79 7.71
C GLY A 97 2.51 -10.53 8.28
N ASP A 98 3.43 -10.95 7.41
CA ASP A 98 4.67 -11.62 7.78
C ASP A 98 5.60 -10.70 8.57
N PHE A 99 5.78 -9.45 8.12
CA PHE A 99 6.54 -8.44 8.84
C PHE A 99 5.95 -8.15 10.23
N CYS A 100 4.62 -8.04 10.34
CA CYS A 100 3.96 -7.80 11.62
C CYS A 100 4.21 -8.93 12.61
N ARG A 101 4.13 -10.19 12.14
CA ARG A 101 4.41 -11.37 12.97
C ARG A 101 5.86 -11.42 13.43
N GLU A 102 6.80 -11.15 12.53
CA GLU A 102 8.23 -11.14 12.83
C GLU A 102 8.60 -10.05 13.85
N HIS A 103 7.96 -8.89 13.79
CA HIS A 103 8.27 -7.73 14.63
C HIS A 103 7.33 -7.57 15.83
N GLY A 104 6.41 -8.52 16.05
CA GLY A 104 5.45 -8.49 17.16
C GLY A 104 4.47 -7.30 17.12
N LEU A 105 4.16 -6.80 15.92
CA LEU A 105 3.21 -5.68 15.74
C LEU A 105 1.77 -6.17 15.91
N ARG A 106 0.92 -5.33 16.50
CA ARG A 106 -0.52 -5.61 16.58
C ARG A 106 -1.13 -5.51 15.18
N ALA A 107 -1.61 -6.64 14.66
CA ALA A 107 -2.18 -6.71 13.32
C ALA A 107 -3.51 -7.47 13.32
N PHE A 108 -4.43 -7.04 12.46
CA PHE A 108 -5.70 -7.69 12.18
C PHE A 108 -5.73 -8.15 10.73
N GLU A 109 -5.97 -9.44 10.52
CA GLU A 109 -6.19 -10.00 9.20
C GLU A 109 -7.69 -9.92 8.86
N VAL A 110 -8.02 -9.33 7.71
CA VAL A 110 -9.41 -9.21 7.25
C VAL A 110 -9.98 -10.59 6.92
N ASP A 111 -10.91 -11.08 7.74
CA ASP A 111 -11.51 -12.42 7.65
C ASP A 111 -12.55 -12.57 6.51
N HIS A 112 -12.80 -11.53 5.72
CA HIS A 112 -13.72 -11.57 4.59
C HIS A 112 -12.99 -11.38 3.24
N PRO A 113 -13.19 -12.27 2.25
CA PRO A 113 -12.32 -12.38 1.07
C PRO A 113 -12.39 -11.18 0.11
N LYS A 114 -13.45 -10.38 0.16
CA LYS A 114 -13.72 -9.31 -0.82
C LYS A 114 -14.13 -7.97 -0.23
N SER A 115 -14.32 -7.88 1.09
CA SER A 115 -14.95 -6.69 1.68
C SER A 115 -14.57 -6.56 3.13
N MET A 116 -13.91 -5.46 3.48
CA MET A 116 -13.62 -5.11 4.87
C MET A 116 -14.91 -4.82 5.63
N ALA A 117 -15.91 -4.18 5.03
CA ALA A 117 -17.19 -3.85 5.70
C ALA A 117 -17.94 -5.08 6.25
N LYS A 118 -17.71 -6.27 5.68
CA LYS A 118 -18.33 -7.53 6.10
C LYS A 118 -17.45 -8.35 7.05
N SER A 119 -16.27 -7.84 7.38
CA SER A 119 -15.30 -8.50 8.24
C SER A 119 -15.57 -8.19 9.70
N SER A 120 -15.34 -9.16 10.59
CA SER A 120 -15.40 -8.92 12.05
C SER A 120 -14.40 -7.83 12.47
N VAL A 121 -13.24 -7.77 11.81
CA VAL A 121 -12.20 -6.75 11.98
C VAL A 121 -12.74 -5.33 11.80
N CYS A 122 -13.74 -5.12 10.95
CA CYS A 122 -14.32 -3.79 10.80
C CYS A 122 -14.97 -3.30 12.09
N GLY A 123 -15.66 -4.18 12.83
CA GLY A 123 -16.26 -3.84 14.12
C GLY A 123 -15.20 -3.54 15.17
N ASP A 124 -14.17 -4.38 15.26
CA ASP A 124 -13.07 -4.22 16.21
C ASP A 124 -12.32 -2.90 15.98
N VAL A 125 -11.95 -2.62 14.71
CA VAL A 125 -11.23 -1.40 14.34
C VAL A 125 -12.11 -0.16 14.54
N LEU A 126 -13.41 -0.24 14.20
CA LEU A 126 -14.36 0.84 14.41
C LEU A 126 -14.51 1.19 15.89
N SER A 127 -14.59 0.18 16.77
CA SER A 127 -14.72 0.40 18.22
C SER A 127 -13.52 1.14 18.83
N ALA A 128 -12.34 1.00 18.21
CA ALA A 128 -11.11 1.67 18.61
C ALA A 128 -10.77 2.90 17.75
N ALA A 129 -11.59 3.27 16.76
CA ALA A 129 -11.24 4.24 15.73
C ALA A 129 -10.85 5.62 16.31
N ALA A 130 -11.61 6.10 17.31
CA ALA A 130 -11.37 7.38 17.98
C ALA A 130 -10.08 7.43 18.82
N SER A 131 -9.42 6.29 19.04
CA SER A 131 -8.18 6.20 19.83
C SER A 131 -6.90 6.31 18.99
N PHE A 132 -7.03 6.44 17.68
CA PHE A 132 -5.94 6.69 16.75
C PHE A 132 -5.79 8.19 16.46
N ASP A 133 -4.56 8.62 16.21
CA ASP A 133 -4.23 10.01 15.85
C ASP A 133 -4.16 10.23 14.33
N ALA A 134 -3.87 9.17 13.57
CA ALA A 134 -3.75 9.20 12.12
C ALA A 134 -4.08 7.84 11.49
N THR A 135 -4.63 7.86 10.28
CA THR A 135 -4.86 6.67 9.46
C THR A 135 -4.02 6.73 8.19
N VAL A 136 -3.26 5.68 7.91
CA VAL A 136 -2.43 5.55 6.70
C VAL A 136 -2.94 4.37 5.88
N VAL A 137 -3.27 4.63 4.62
CA VAL A 137 -3.66 3.64 3.64
C VAL A 137 -2.58 3.57 2.57
N CYS A 138 -2.17 2.37 2.22
CA CYS A 138 -1.22 2.17 1.13
C CYS A 138 -1.51 0.82 0.48
N SER A 139 -1.83 0.84 -0.81
CA SER A 139 -2.12 -0.37 -1.60
C SER A 139 -3.07 -1.35 -0.87
N CYS A 140 -4.15 -0.81 -0.29
CA CYS A 140 -5.14 -1.63 0.38
C CYS A 140 -6.06 -2.28 -0.65
N ARG A 141 -6.21 -3.61 -0.57
CA ARG A 141 -7.09 -4.38 -1.45
C ARG A 141 -8.58 -4.04 -1.26
N TYR A 142 -8.96 -3.57 -0.08
CA TYR A 142 -10.35 -3.35 0.28
C TYR A 142 -10.70 -1.87 0.25
N PHE A 143 -11.95 -1.58 -0.10
CA PHE A 143 -12.53 -0.28 0.16
C PHE A 143 -12.68 -0.09 1.68
N ILE A 144 -12.20 1.04 2.18
CA ILE A 144 -12.34 1.42 3.59
C ILE A 144 -13.78 1.90 3.81
N PRO A 145 -14.56 1.28 4.70
CA PRO A 145 -15.96 1.65 4.87
C PRO A 145 -16.14 3.11 5.31
N ASP A 146 -17.15 3.80 4.79
CA ASP A 146 -17.47 5.18 5.19
C ASP A 146 -17.73 5.34 6.69
N SER A 147 -18.30 4.31 7.34
CA SER A 147 -18.47 4.30 8.79
C SER A 147 -17.13 4.41 9.51
N LEU A 148 -16.10 3.74 9.01
CA LEU A 148 -14.76 3.82 9.58
C LEU A 148 -14.08 5.15 9.23
N LEU A 149 -14.19 5.64 8.00
CA LEU A 149 -13.61 6.94 7.62
C LEU A 149 -14.22 8.12 8.38
N ARG A 150 -15.47 8.01 8.86
CA ARG A 150 -16.12 9.03 9.69
C ARG A 150 -15.60 9.06 11.14
N GLU A 151 -15.32 7.89 11.71
CA GLU A 151 -14.91 7.76 13.13
C GLU A 151 -13.38 7.75 13.31
N ALA A 152 -12.65 7.32 12.29
CA ALA A 152 -11.19 7.29 12.31
C ALA A 152 -10.62 8.71 12.17
N PRO A 153 -9.40 8.96 12.69
CA PRO A 153 -8.68 10.19 12.43
C PRO A 153 -8.43 10.39 10.93
N PRO A 154 -8.04 11.60 10.49
CA PRO A 154 -7.76 11.90 9.09
C PRO A 154 -6.96 10.80 8.40
N ALA A 155 -7.55 10.26 7.34
CA ALA A 155 -6.97 9.18 6.57
C ALA A 155 -6.24 9.73 5.35
N ILE A 156 -5.01 9.27 5.16
CA ILE A 156 -4.23 9.55 3.95
C ILE A 156 -3.98 8.26 3.17
N ASN A 157 -3.97 8.35 1.84
CA ASN A 157 -3.61 7.24 0.98
C ASN A 157 -2.37 7.58 0.15
N MET A 158 -1.39 6.69 0.16
CA MET A 158 -0.25 6.77 -0.77
C MET A 158 -0.60 6.04 -2.06
N HIS A 159 -0.60 6.79 -3.17
CA HIS A 159 -0.91 6.28 -4.49
C HIS A 159 0.31 6.42 -5.42
N PRO A 160 0.84 5.33 -6.00
CA PRO A 160 2.09 5.37 -6.77
C PRO A 160 1.90 5.82 -8.22
N SER A 161 1.21 6.95 -8.41
CA SER A 161 1.20 7.73 -9.63
C SER A 161 1.14 9.24 -9.32
N LEU A 162 1.32 10.06 -10.35
CA LEU A 162 0.98 11.48 -10.31
C LEU A 162 -0.51 11.66 -10.59
N LEU A 163 -1.34 11.61 -9.55
CA LEU A 163 -2.78 11.84 -9.66
C LEU A 163 -3.07 13.20 -10.33
N PRO A 164 -4.12 13.28 -11.19
CA PRO A 164 -5.19 12.29 -11.38
C PRO A 164 -4.85 11.14 -12.34
N LYS A 165 -3.62 11.03 -12.85
CA LYS A 165 -3.25 9.92 -13.74
C LYS A 165 -3.32 8.57 -13.03
N TYR A 166 -3.79 7.55 -13.75
CA TYR A 166 -3.66 6.13 -13.36
C TYR A 166 -4.23 5.79 -11.97
N ARG A 167 -5.46 6.24 -11.67
CA ARG A 167 -6.24 5.74 -10.52
C ARG A 167 -6.44 4.22 -10.61
N GLY A 168 -6.66 3.57 -9.47
CA GLY A 168 -6.99 2.15 -9.39
C GLY A 168 -5.77 1.26 -9.15
N ALA A 169 -5.90 -0.01 -9.54
CA ALA A 169 -5.07 -1.08 -9.00
C ALA A 169 -3.64 -1.21 -9.58
N SER A 170 -3.34 -0.59 -10.74
CA SER A 170 -2.07 -0.83 -11.46
C SER A 170 -1.35 0.44 -11.95
N PRO A 171 -1.19 1.49 -11.11
CA PRO A 171 -0.64 2.79 -11.52
C PRO A 171 0.79 2.72 -12.08
N ILE A 172 1.68 1.97 -11.43
CA ILE A 172 3.09 1.83 -11.84
C ILE A 172 3.19 1.19 -13.22
N ILE A 173 2.45 0.09 -13.43
CA ILE A 173 2.43 -0.63 -14.71
C ILE A 173 1.89 0.27 -15.81
N GLU A 174 0.78 0.98 -15.54
CA GLU A 174 0.17 1.86 -16.53
C GLU A 174 1.09 3.03 -16.92
N THR A 175 1.82 3.60 -15.95
CA THR A 175 2.83 4.64 -16.19
C THR A 175 3.87 4.17 -17.22
N LEU A 176 4.44 2.98 -17.02
CA LEU A 176 5.41 2.40 -17.95
C LEU A 176 4.78 2.00 -19.28
N ARG A 177 3.58 1.40 -19.25
CA ARG A 177 2.87 0.93 -20.45
C ARG A 177 2.55 2.08 -21.42
N ARG A 178 2.32 3.29 -20.90
CA ARG A 178 2.09 4.49 -21.72
C ARG A 178 3.36 5.16 -22.21
N GLY A 179 4.53 4.69 -21.77
CA GLY A 179 5.81 5.30 -22.11
C GLY A 179 5.99 6.70 -21.52
N ASP A 180 5.38 6.96 -20.35
CA ASP A 180 5.55 8.24 -19.66
C ASP A 180 7.04 8.43 -19.29
N THR A 181 7.60 9.59 -19.60
CA THR A 181 8.97 9.98 -19.21
C THR A 181 9.07 10.47 -17.77
N GLU A 182 7.92 10.69 -17.14
CA GLU A 182 7.78 11.08 -15.74
C GLU A 182 6.63 10.32 -15.09
N GLY A 183 6.94 9.68 -13.97
CA GLY A 183 5.95 9.14 -13.05
C GLY A 183 6.12 9.77 -11.68
N GLY A 184 5.60 9.12 -10.64
CA GLY A 184 5.74 9.62 -9.29
C GLY A 184 4.76 8.99 -8.32
N VAL A 185 4.63 9.63 -7.17
CA VAL A 185 3.74 9.25 -6.08
C VAL A 185 2.91 10.44 -5.64
N SER A 186 1.70 10.18 -5.18
CA SER A 186 0.79 11.17 -4.61
C SER A 186 0.34 10.70 -3.24
N VAL A 187 0.26 11.63 -2.29
CA VAL A 187 -0.44 11.44 -1.02
C VAL A 187 -1.75 12.20 -1.11
N ILE A 188 -2.87 11.50 -0.93
CA ILE A 188 -4.20 12.09 -0.94
C ILE A 188 -4.86 11.98 0.41
N LYS A 189 -5.78 12.89 0.71
CA LYS A 189 -6.73 12.75 1.81
C LYS A 189 -7.89 11.85 1.39
N LEU A 190 -8.24 10.87 2.21
CA LEU A 190 -9.46 10.09 2.05
C LEU A 190 -10.60 10.72 2.84
N GLU A 191 -11.78 10.77 2.23
CA GLU A 191 -13.01 11.24 2.88
C GLU A 191 -14.17 10.28 2.56
N PRO A 192 -15.17 10.17 3.47
CA PRO A 192 -16.36 9.37 3.24
C PRO A 192 -17.08 9.75 1.94
N GLY A 193 -17.59 8.76 1.21
CA GLY A 193 -18.36 8.98 -0.03
C GLY A 193 -17.52 9.32 -1.26
N LEU A 194 -16.19 9.37 -1.16
CA LEU A 194 -15.31 9.51 -2.32
C LEU A 194 -15.10 8.16 -3.04
N LEU A 195 -14.89 8.24 -4.35
CA LEU A 195 -14.47 7.09 -5.16
C LEU A 195 -13.03 6.66 -4.81
N MET A 196 -12.65 5.44 -5.17
CA MET A 196 -11.30 4.92 -4.96
C MET A 196 -10.24 5.86 -5.55
N ASP A 197 -9.18 6.09 -4.76
CA ASP A 197 -8.08 7.00 -5.04
C ASP A 197 -8.49 8.46 -5.27
N CYS A 198 -9.75 8.83 -5.07
CA CYS A 198 -10.24 10.21 -5.15
C CYS A 198 -10.11 10.91 -3.80
N GLY A 199 -9.62 12.15 -3.85
CA GLY A 199 -9.30 12.94 -2.68
C GLY A 199 -8.40 14.09 -3.04
N ASP A 200 -8.31 15.08 -2.14
CA ASP A 200 -7.41 16.19 -2.28
C ASP A 200 -5.97 15.70 -2.24
N VAL A 201 -5.19 16.09 -3.25
CA VAL A 201 -3.76 15.81 -3.31
C VAL A 201 -3.04 16.72 -2.33
N LEU A 202 -2.46 16.12 -1.31
CA LEU A 202 -1.74 16.80 -0.22
C LEU A 202 -0.28 17.06 -0.60
N GLU A 203 0.33 16.06 -1.23
CA GLU A 203 1.72 16.07 -1.64
C GLU A 203 1.92 15.20 -2.89
N GLN A 204 2.82 15.61 -3.77
CA GLN A 204 3.29 14.79 -4.89
C GLN A 204 4.79 14.86 -5.02
N ARG A 205 5.37 13.76 -5.48
CA ARG A 205 6.79 13.66 -5.81
C ARG A 205 6.95 13.02 -7.18
N THR A 206 7.59 13.74 -8.08
CA THR A 206 7.91 13.29 -9.43
C THR A 206 9.17 12.43 -9.45
N LEU A 207 9.16 11.41 -10.32
CA LEU A 207 10.27 10.52 -10.61
C LEU A 207 10.50 10.48 -12.12
N ALA A 208 11.71 10.81 -12.56
CA ALA A 208 12.09 10.66 -13.96
C ALA A 208 12.16 9.17 -14.36
N ILE A 209 11.60 8.84 -15.52
CA ILE A 209 11.62 7.50 -16.10
C ILE A 209 12.52 7.55 -17.32
N ASP A 210 13.57 6.73 -17.31
CA ASP A 210 14.44 6.58 -18.47
C ASP A 210 13.70 5.82 -19.58
N PRO A 211 13.93 6.11 -20.88
CA PRO A 211 13.27 5.40 -21.99
C PRO A 211 13.41 3.88 -21.96
N TRP A 212 14.46 3.35 -21.31
CA TRP A 212 14.73 1.91 -21.20
C TRP A 212 14.35 1.34 -19.83
N CYS A 213 13.78 2.17 -18.96
CA CYS A 213 13.43 1.78 -17.61
C CYS A 213 12.29 0.76 -17.63
N ASP A 214 12.51 -0.39 -17.00
CA ASP A 214 11.51 -1.44 -16.90
C ASP A 214 10.82 -1.45 -15.52
N LEU A 215 9.89 -2.39 -15.34
CA LEU A 215 9.17 -2.53 -14.08
C LEU A 215 10.11 -2.88 -12.91
N ARG A 216 11.18 -3.65 -13.14
CA ARG A 216 12.12 -4.08 -12.09
C ARG A 216 12.92 -2.89 -11.55
N GLU A 217 13.19 -1.91 -12.39
CA GLU A 217 13.88 -0.69 -12.01
C GLU A 217 12.93 0.37 -11.43
N TYR A 218 11.79 0.60 -12.08
CA TYR A 218 10.89 1.67 -11.68
C TYR A 218 10.05 1.33 -10.44
N PHE A 219 9.62 0.08 -10.28
CA PHE A 219 8.79 -0.34 -9.16
C PHE A 219 9.44 -0.07 -7.79
N PRO A 220 10.70 -0.50 -7.52
CA PRO A 220 11.35 -0.20 -6.24
C PRO A 220 11.54 1.30 -6.01
N ARG A 221 11.83 2.06 -7.08
CA ARG A 221 12.01 3.51 -7.00
C ARG A 221 10.72 4.22 -6.62
N ALA A 222 9.59 3.86 -7.22
CA ALA A 222 8.28 4.40 -6.88
C ALA A 222 7.87 4.02 -5.45
N THR A 223 8.09 2.77 -5.06
CA THR A 223 7.81 2.27 -3.71
C THR A 223 8.60 3.01 -2.63
N GLU A 224 9.93 3.13 -2.79
CA GLU A 224 10.76 3.88 -1.83
C GLU A 224 10.44 5.37 -1.82
N ALA A 225 10.09 5.94 -2.98
CA ALA A 225 9.72 7.35 -3.07
C ALA A 225 8.42 7.67 -2.33
N GLY A 226 7.46 6.75 -2.31
CA GLY A 226 6.19 6.89 -1.58
C GLY A 226 6.32 6.61 -0.08
N ALA A 227 7.28 5.77 0.33
CA ALA A 227 7.53 5.48 1.74
C ALA A 227 8.30 6.58 2.48
N ALA A 228 9.15 7.33 1.77
CA ALA A 228 10.03 8.37 2.32
C ALA A 228 9.29 9.64 2.73
#